data_AF-J9D6I1-F1
#
_entry.id   AF-J9D6I1-F1
#
_cell.length_a   1.000
_cell.length_b   1.000
_cell.length_c   1.000
_cell.angle_alpha   90.00
_cell.angle_beta   90.00
_cell.angle_gamma   90.00
#
_symmetry.space_group_name_H-M   'P 1'
#
loop_
_entity.id
_entity.type
_entity.pdbx_description
1 polymer ?
#
loop_
_entity_poly.entity_id
_entity_poly.type
_entity_poly.pdbx_seq_one_letter_code
_entity_poly.pdbx_strand_id
1 'polypeptide(L)'
;MKEGYQLTLEIVPTEETLPGQFERSRAVLQITKDPVRPDWWTREVEESLLGTYSSKKYKLFLKNIPGADKLDGMMIKEHPDRARQLVMAYKNWLSVQDEDTLWDEELNGYITVIV
;
A
#
# COMPACT_ATOMS: atom_id res chain seq x y z
N MET A 1 -8.30 18.12 -3.17
CA MET A 1 -7.17 17.38 -2.58
C MET A 1 -6.60 18.25 -1.48
N LYS A 2 -6.78 17.91 -0.20
CA LYS A 2 -6.44 18.83 0.90
C LYS A 2 -5.04 18.63 1.50
N GLU A 3 -4.42 17.45 1.35
CA GLU A 3 -3.09 17.16 1.92
C GLU A 3 -2.31 16.15 1.06
N GLY A 4 -1.89 16.58 -0.13
CA GLY A 4 -1.02 15.78 -1.00
C GLY A 4 0.10 16.65 -1.60
N TYR A 5 1.28 16.07 -1.75
CA TYR A 5 2.41 16.68 -2.43
C TYR A 5 2.59 16.03 -3.81
N GLN A 6 2.77 16.84 -4.83
CA GLN A 6 3.17 16.37 -6.15
C GLN A 6 4.66 16.66 -6.34
N LEU A 7 5.47 15.61 -6.45
CA LEU A 7 6.86 15.74 -6.86
C LEU A 7 6.95 15.46 -8.36
N THR A 8 7.33 16.48 -9.14
CA THR A 8 7.64 16.28 -10.56
C THR A 8 9.14 16.32 -10.72
N LEU A 9 9.73 15.20 -11.14
CA LEU A 9 11.13 15.12 -11.55
C LEU A 9 11.19 15.35 -13.07
N GLU A 10 11.92 16.37 -13.51
CA GLU A 10 12.12 16.66 -14.92
C GLU A 10 13.62 16.75 -15.23
N ILE A 11 14.07 15.96 -16.19
CA ILE A 11 15.43 16.01 -16.73
C ILE A 11 15.46 17.15 -17.75
N VAL A 12 16.07 18.26 -17.37
CA VAL A 12 16.25 19.43 -18.25
C VAL A 12 17.52 19.23 -19.09
N PRO A 13 17.42 19.23 -20.44
CA PRO A 13 18.59 19.11 -21.29
C PRO A 13 19.57 20.27 -21.11
N THR A 14 20.87 19.99 -21.21
CA THR A 14 21.94 20.98 -21.29
C THR A 14 22.77 20.74 -22.55
N GLU A 15 23.74 21.61 -22.86
CA GLU A 15 24.62 21.44 -24.02
C GLU A 15 25.42 20.13 -23.99
N GLU A 16 25.69 19.58 -22.79
CA GLU A 16 26.50 18.38 -22.59
C GLU A 16 25.65 17.12 -22.31
N THR A 17 24.35 17.28 -21.98
CA THR A 17 23.46 16.17 -21.60
C THR A 17 22.08 16.31 -22.22
N LEU A 18 21.72 15.32 -23.06
CA LEU A 18 20.40 15.21 -23.68
C LEU A 18 19.64 14.01 -23.09
N PRO A 19 18.33 14.14 -22.82
CA PRO A 19 17.51 13.00 -22.43
C PRO A 19 17.37 12.05 -23.61
N GLY A 20 17.72 10.77 -23.43
CA GLY A 20 17.66 9.78 -24.51
C GLY A 20 16.26 9.59 -25.09
N GLN A 21 15.22 9.60 -24.25
CA GLN A 21 13.81 9.66 -24.67
C GLN A 21 13.11 10.79 -23.94
N PHE A 22 12.62 11.78 -24.69
CA PHE A 22 11.88 12.92 -24.14
C PHE A 22 10.64 12.50 -23.33
N GLU A 23 9.94 11.44 -23.75
CA GLU A 23 8.76 10.95 -23.01
C GLU A 23 9.10 10.40 -21.61
N ARG A 24 10.36 10.02 -21.37
CA ARG A 24 10.86 9.55 -20.07
C ARG A 24 11.64 10.63 -19.31
N SER A 25 11.69 11.86 -19.80
CA SER A 25 12.36 12.96 -19.11
C SER A 25 11.57 13.46 -17.89
N ARG A 26 10.30 13.06 -17.75
CA ARG A 26 9.40 13.53 -16.69
C ARG A 26 8.78 12.37 -15.91
N ALA A 27 8.94 12.39 -14.59
CA ALA A 27 8.23 11.51 -13.67
C ALA A 27 7.39 12.36 -12.71
N VAL A 28 6.14 11.96 -12.50
CA VAL A 28 5.24 12.62 -11.52
C VAL A 28 4.94 11.61 -10.41
N LEU A 29 5.39 11.92 -9.19
CA LEU A 29 5.06 11.17 -7.99
C LEU A 29 3.98 11.93 -7.23
N GLN A 30 2.83 11.27 -7.02
CA GLN A 30 1.75 11.78 -6.19
C GLN A 30 1.90 11.20 -4.78
N ILE A 31 2.25 12.06 -3.82
CA ILE A 31 2.42 11.71 -2.40
C ILE A 31 1.15 12.16 -1.68
N THR A 32 0.36 11.21 -1.19
CA THR A 32 -0.91 11.49 -0.51
C THR A 32 -0.81 11.05 0.95
N LYS A 33 -1.47 11.79 1.87
CA LYS A 33 -1.51 11.46 3.29
C LYS A 33 -2.18 10.11 3.57
N ASP A 34 -3.21 9.80 2.79
CA ASP A 34 -3.98 8.58 2.86
C ASP A 34 -3.59 7.70 1.68
N PRO A 35 -3.13 6.46 1.93
CA PRO A 35 -2.72 5.58 0.86
C PRO A 35 -3.93 5.24 0.00
N VAL A 36 -3.88 5.51 -1.31
CA VAL A 36 -4.94 5.16 -2.25
C VAL A 36 -5.17 3.65 -2.20
N ARG A 37 -6.44 3.24 -2.16
CA ARG A 37 -6.83 1.82 -2.25
C ARG A 37 -6.17 1.18 -3.48
N PRO A 38 -5.33 0.17 -3.32
CA PRO A 38 -4.69 -0.48 -4.46
C PRO A 38 -5.72 -1.23 -5.31
N ASP A 39 -5.53 -1.24 -6.63
CA ASP A 39 -6.40 -1.95 -7.56
C ASP A 39 -6.47 -3.46 -7.28
N TRP A 40 -5.43 -4.03 -6.69
CA TRP A 40 -5.37 -5.43 -6.30
C TRP A 40 -6.15 -5.75 -5.02
N TRP A 41 -6.65 -4.76 -4.26
CA TRP A 41 -7.48 -4.97 -3.08
C TRP A 41 -8.94 -5.25 -3.47
N THR A 42 -9.11 -6.36 -4.17
CA THR A 42 -10.39 -6.85 -4.70
C THR A 42 -11.25 -7.51 -3.62
N ARG A 43 -12.48 -7.89 -3.97
CA ARG A 43 -13.38 -8.64 -3.09
C ARG A 43 -12.76 -9.95 -2.59
N GLU A 44 -11.95 -10.62 -3.41
CA GLU A 44 -11.25 -11.83 -3.01
C GLU A 44 -10.25 -11.56 -1.87
N VAL A 45 -9.51 -10.45 -1.95
CA VAL A 45 -8.59 -10.03 -0.89
C VAL A 45 -9.34 -9.67 0.39
N GLU A 46 -10.52 -9.03 0.26
CA GLU A 46 -11.37 -8.73 1.41
C GLU A 46 -11.90 -10.00 2.08
N GLU A 47 -12.34 -10.99 1.30
CA GLU A 47 -12.99 -12.20 1.82
C GLU A 47 -11.98 -13.27 2.28
N SER A 48 -10.72 -13.22 1.85
CA SER A 48 -9.75 -14.30 2.11
C SER A 48 -8.43 -13.86 2.74
N LEU A 49 -8.09 -12.56 2.71
CA LEU A 49 -6.80 -12.04 3.15
C LEU A 49 -6.95 -10.89 4.17
N LEU A 50 -6.88 -9.64 3.71
CA LEU A 50 -6.72 -8.46 4.56
C LEU A 50 -8.04 -7.95 5.15
N GLY A 51 -9.20 -8.51 4.76
CA GLY A 51 -10.50 -8.00 5.19
C GLY A 51 -10.89 -6.72 4.44
N THR A 52 -12.02 -6.13 4.85
CA THR A 52 -12.50 -4.83 4.34
C THR A 52 -11.38 -3.80 4.37
N TYR A 53 -11.19 -3.10 3.26
CA TYR A 53 -10.20 -2.05 3.14
C TYR A 53 -10.51 -0.86 4.06
N SER A 54 -9.46 -0.32 4.68
CA SER A 54 -9.46 1.02 5.27
C SER A 54 -8.07 1.64 5.13
N SER A 55 -8.01 2.97 5.09
CA SER A 55 -6.76 3.72 4.93
C SER A 55 -5.80 3.46 6.09
N LYS A 56 -6.31 3.42 7.33
CA LYS A 56 -5.52 3.14 8.54
C LYS A 56 -4.97 1.71 8.52
N LYS A 57 -5.79 0.70 8.22
CA LYS A 57 -5.34 -0.70 8.08
C LYS A 57 -4.21 -0.81 7.07
N TYR A 58 -4.40 -0.27 5.86
CA TYR A 58 -3.38 -0.41 4.82
C TYR A 58 -2.07 0.30 5.19
N LYS A 59 -2.17 1.49 5.79
CA LYS A 59 -1.00 2.22 6.29
C LYS A 59 -0.24 1.46 7.38
N LEU A 60 -0.95 0.84 8.32
CA LEU A 60 -0.34 0.02 9.37
C LEU A 60 0.33 -1.24 8.79
N PHE A 61 -0.30 -1.87 7.80
CA PHE A 61 0.27 -3.00 7.08
C PHE A 61 1.61 -2.63 6.41
N LEU A 62 1.61 -1.57 5.59
CA LEU A 62 2.83 -1.10 4.89
C LEU A 62 3.93 -0.66 5.86
N LYS A 63 3.57 -0.01 6.97
CA LYS A 63 4.55 0.55 7.91
C LYS A 63 5.23 -0.52 8.76
N ASN A 64 4.51 -1.56 9.16
CA ASN A 64 4.97 -2.47 10.21
C ASN A 64 5.34 -3.87 9.70
N ILE A 65 4.95 -4.24 8.48
CA ILE A 65 5.20 -5.57 7.93
C ILE A 65 6.28 -5.49 6.84
N PRO A 66 7.49 -6.00 7.11
CA PRO A 66 8.56 -6.02 6.11
C PRO A 66 8.13 -6.76 4.84
N GLY A 67 8.29 -6.11 3.68
CA GLY A 67 7.89 -6.68 2.40
C GLY A 67 6.42 -6.49 2.02
N ALA A 68 5.61 -5.81 2.85
CA ALA A 68 4.24 -5.45 2.51
C ALA A 68 4.15 -4.54 1.27
N ASP A 69 5.19 -3.74 1.01
CA ASP A 69 5.36 -2.93 -0.19
C ASP A 69 5.46 -3.74 -1.49
N LYS A 70 5.78 -5.03 -1.38
CA LYS A 70 5.87 -5.97 -2.51
C LYS A 70 4.58 -6.72 -2.77
N LEU A 71 3.56 -6.58 -1.91
CA LEU A 71 2.27 -7.22 -2.13
C LEU A 71 1.56 -6.51 -3.28
N ASP A 72 1.30 -7.24 -4.36
CA ASP A 72 0.56 -6.79 -5.52
C ASP A 72 -0.35 -7.89 -6.08
N GLY A 73 -1.12 -7.56 -7.12
CA GLY A 73 -2.04 -8.52 -7.75
C GLY A 73 -1.33 -9.72 -8.39
N MET A 74 -0.07 -9.57 -8.83
CA MET A 74 0.70 -10.67 -9.41
C MET A 74 1.14 -11.64 -8.33
N MET A 75 1.64 -11.15 -7.19
CA MET A 75 1.99 -11.98 -6.04
C MET A 75 0.77 -12.73 -5.50
N ILE A 76 -0.38 -12.07 -5.38
CA ILE A 76 -1.62 -12.72 -4.90
C ILE A 76 -2.00 -13.89 -5.81
N LYS A 77 -1.84 -13.73 -7.13
CA LYS A 77 -2.22 -14.75 -8.12
C LYS A 77 -1.20 -15.87 -8.28
N GLU A 78 0.08 -15.54 -8.38
CA GLU A 78 1.15 -16.49 -8.72
C GLU A 78 1.83 -17.09 -7.49
N HIS A 79 1.80 -16.39 -6.37
CA HIS A 79 2.44 -16.78 -5.11
C HIS A 79 1.51 -16.56 -3.91
N PRO A 80 0.31 -17.16 -3.90
CA PRO A 80 -0.68 -16.94 -2.83
C PRO A 80 -0.15 -17.28 -1.44
N ASP A 81 0.76 -18.25 -1.33
CA ASP A 81 1.41 -18.61 -0.06
C ASP A 81 2.24 -17.45 0.52
N ARG A 82 2.94 -16.69 -0.33
CA ARG A 82 3.71 -15.52 0.10
C ARG A 82 2.79 -14.38 0.54
N ALA A 83 1.71 -14.15 -0.21
CA ALA A 83 0.68 -13.20 0.21
C ALA A 83 0.12 -13.58 1.58
N ARG A 84 -0.24 -14.86 1.78
CA ARG A 84 -0.75 -15.36 3.06
C ARG A 84 0.26 -15.21 4.20
N GLN A 85 1.55 -15.45 3.96
CA GLN A 85 2.61 -15.23 4.95
C GLN A 85 2.68 -13.78 5.43
N LEU A 86 2.58 -12.80 4.51
CA LEU A 86 2.56 -11.39 4.87
C LEU A 86 1.33 -11.04 5.73
N VAL A 87 0.15 -11.57 5.36
CA VAL A 87 -1.07 -11.32 6.13
C VAL A 87 -1.04 -12.03 7.49
N MET A 88 -0.44 -13.22 7.59
CA MET A 88 -0.20 -13.88 8.88
C MET A 88 0.75 -13.09 9.78
N ALA A 89 1.84 -12.56 9.21
CA ALA A 89 2.74 -11.66 9.95
C ALA A 89 1.98 -10.43 10.45
N TYR A 90 1.08 -9.88 9.63
CA TYR A 90 0.22 -8.78 10.03
C TYR A 90 -0.75 -9.15 11.15
N LYS A 91 -1.41 -10.32 11.05
CA LYS A 91 -2.28 -10.85 12.11
C LYS A 91 -1.57 -10.97 13.44
N ASN A 92 -0.35 -11.52 13.42
CA ASN A 92 0.47 -11.66 14.63
C ASN A 92 0.82 -10.29 15.20
N TRP A 93 1.21 -9.33 14.35
CA TRP A 93 1.49 -7.97 14.78
C TRP A 93 0.26 -7.30 15.42
N LEU A 94 -0.93 -7.45 14.83
CA LEU A 94 -2.19 -6.91 15.36
C LEU A 94 -2.54 -7.48 16.75
N SER A 95 -2.23 -8.76 17.00
CA SER A 95 -2.59 -9.46 18.24
C SER A 95 -1.94 -8.92 19.52
N VAL A 96 -0.89 -8.10 19.39
CA VAL A 96 -0.16 -7.51 20.52
C VAL A 96 -0.33 -5.99 20.63
N GLN A 97 -1.19 -5.39 19.79
CA GLN A 97 -1.47 -3.96 19.84
C GLN A 97 -2.60 -3.64 20.82
N ASP A 98 -2.62 -2.40 21.31
CA ASP A 98 -3.71 -1.85 22.11
C ASP A 98 -4.96 -1.54 21.26
N GLU A 99 -6.09 -1.37 21.96
CA GLU A 99 -7.39 -1.10 21.34
C GLU A 99 -7.42 0.21 20.54
N ASP A 100 -6.73 1.25 21.00
CA ASP A 100 -6.68 2.56 20.32
C ASP A 100 -5.98 2.45 18.95
N THR A 101 -4.93 1.63 18.89
CA THR A 101 -4.23 1.31 17.65
C THR A 101 -5.12 0.51 16.71
N LEU A 102 -5.91 -0.44 17.24
CA LEU A 102 -6.75 -1.32 16.46
C LEU A 102 -8.07 -0.69 16.01
N TRP A 103 -8.63 0.28 16.74
CA TRP A 103 -9.90 0.90 16.40
C TRP A 103 -9.80 1.72 15.10
N ASP A 104 -10.70 1.48 14.15
CA ASP A 104 -10.74 2.16 12.86
C ASP A 104 -12.09 2.82 12.63
N GLU A 105 -12.09 4.14 12.49
CA GLU A 105 -13.30 4.94 12.26
C GLU A 105 -13.95 4.65 10.90
N GLU A 106 -13.15 4.31 9.87
CA GLU A 106 -13.68 3.99 8.54
C GLU A 106 -14.43 2.64 8.55
N LEU A 107 -13.99 1.71 9.40
CA LEU A 107 -14.62 0.40 9.58
C LEU A 107 -15.72 0.42 10.65
N ASN A 108 -15.76 1.46 11.49
CA ASN A 108 -16.51 1.51 12.74
C ASN A 108 -16.29 0.23 13.58
N GLY A 109 -15.02 -0.15 13.75
CA GLY A 109 -14.64 -1.40 14.41
C GLY A 109 -13.14 -1.63 14.46
N TYR A 110 -12.73 -2.76 15.05
CA TYR A 110 -11.32 -3.12 15.17
C TYR A 110 -10.76 -3.71 13.88
N ILE A 111 -9.52 -3.33 13.56
CA ILE A 111 -8.76 -3.86 12.44
C ILE A 111 -8.53 -5.36 12.65
N THR A 112 -9.01 -6.14 11.70
CA THR A 112 -8.83 -7.59 11.64
C THR A 112 -8.45 -8.04 10.22
N VAL A 113 -7.95 -9.27 10.11
CA VAL A 113 -7.66 -9.97 8.85
C VAL A 113 -8.26 -11.36 8.90
N ILE A 114 -8.43 -12.00 7.74
CA ILE A 114 -9.20 -13.25 7.61
C ILE A 114 -8.35 -14.52 7.89
N VAL A 115 -7.07 -14.51 7.50
CA VAL A 115 -6.21 -15.72 7.38
C VAL A 115 -5.83 -16.42 8.67
#